data_AF-A0A8T6F9K7-F1
#
_entry.id   AF-A0A8T6F9K7-F1
#
_cell.length_a   1.000
_cell.length_b   1.000
_cell.length_c   1.000
_cell.angle_alpha   90.00
_cell.angle_beta   90.00
_cell.angle_gamma   90.00
#
_symmetry.space_group_name_H-M   'P 1'
#
loop_
_entity.id
_entity.type
_entity.pdbx_description
1 polymer ?
#
loop_
_entity_poly.entity_id
_entity_poly.type
_entity_poly.pdbx_seq_one_letter_code
_entity_poly.pdbx_strand_id
1 'polypeptide(L)'
;MVTDQFEFFFDVVEQKRAGVASRRETEREREREQLAAWFEFMAMGHPEATEEDRQAARDRLQAAEESLIQARADVAEAGRRLVIFEDYLRQCSPA
;
A
#
# COMPACT_ATOMS: atom_id res chain seq x y z
N MET A 1 31.78 1.42 22.68
CA MET A 1 31.71 0.61 21.45
C MET A 1 30.34 -0.05 21.20
N VAL A 2 29.36 0.07 22.10
CA VAL A 2 27.99 -0.46 21.92
C VAL A 2 27.02 0.59 21.34
N THR A 3 27.33 1.88 21.51
CA THR A 3 26.52 3.02 21.06
C THR A 3 26.32 3.08 19.54
N ASP A 4 27.39 2.92 18.73
CA ASP A 4 27.29 3.03 17.26
C ASP A 4 26.39 1.95 16.62
N GLN A 5 26.38 0.73 17.17
CA GLN A 5 25.56 -0.36 16.61
C GLN A 5 24.08 -0.18 16.94
N PHE A 6 23.78 0.36 18.13
CA PHE A 6 22.41 0.65 18.54
C PHE A 6 21.82 1.83 17.77
N GLU A 7 22.60 2.91 17.59
CA GLU A 7 22.20 4.06 16.77
C GLU A 7 21.94 3.66 15.32
N PHE A 8 22.81 2.84 14.71
CA PHE A 8 22.58 2.31 13.38
C PHE A 8 21.28 1.49 13.30
N PHE A 9 21.01 0.65 14.29
CA PHE A 9 19.78 -0.14 14.30
C PHE A 9 18.53 0.74 14.44
N PHE A 10 18.60 1.78 15.29
CA PHE A 10 17.52 2.77 15.41
C PHE A 10 17.22 3.44 14.06
N ASP A 11 18.25 3.88 13.33
CA ASP A 11 18.09 4.46 11.99
C ASP A 11 17.43 3.48 11.01
N VAL A 12 17.76 2.19 11.08
CA VAL A 12 17.09 1.17 10.27
C VAL A 12 15.60 1.09 10.62
N VAL A 13 15.22 1.11 11.89
CA VAL A 13 13.80 1.09 12.30
C VAL A 13 13.06 2.33 11.79
N GLU A 14 13.66 3.51 11.89
CA GLU A 14 13.09 4.76 11.34
C GLU A 14 12.90 4.67 9.81
N GLN A 15 13.89 4.14 9.09
CA GLN A 15 13.76 3.91 7.64
C GLN A 15 12.63 2.92 7.33
N LYS A 16 12.42 1.88 8.15
CA LYS A 16 11.28 0.96 7.98
C LYS A 16 9.95 1.67 8.25
N ARG A 17 9.84 2.52 9.28
CA ARG A 17 8.64 3.32 9.56
C ARG A 17 8.29 4.22 8.38
N ALA A 18 9.26 4.97 7.87
CA ALA A 18 9.10 5.79 6.68
C ALA A 18 8.69 4.95 5.46
N GLY A 19 9.29 3.78 5.29
CA GLY A 19 8.94 2.83 4.22
C GLY A 19 7.50 2.29 4.31
N VAL A 20 6.96 2.07 5.51
CA VAL A 20 5.55 1.69 5.69
C VAL A 20 4.63 2.88 5.40
N ALA A 21 4.97 4.07 5.88
CA ALA A 21 4.19 5.29 5.62
C ALA A 21 4.10 5.59 4.11
N SER A 22 5.22 5.48 3.39
CA SER A 22 5.26 5.64 1.94
C SER A 22 4.34 4.64 1.22
N ARG A 23 4.38 3.35 1.61
CA ARG A 23 3.50 2.32 1.03
C ARG A 23 2.03 2.57 1.30
N ARG A 24 1.68 3.09 2.48
CA ARG A 24 0.30 3.48 2.81
C ARG A 24 -0.20 4.64 1.95
N GLU A 25 0.68 5.57 1.59
CA GLU A 25 0.30 6.63 0.66
C GLU A 25 0.04 6.07 -0.75
N THR A 26 0.88 5.14 -1.21
CA THR A 26 0.63 4.41 -2.46
C THR A 26 -0.68 3.61 -2.41
N GLU A 27 -0.98 2.92 -1.31
CA GLU A 27 -2.27 2.22 -1.12
C GLU A 27 -3.45 3.17 -1.28
N ARG A 28 -3.42 4.35 -0.63
CA ARG A 28 -4.48 5.36 -0.77
C ARG A 28 -4.63 5.89 -2.19
N GLU A 29 -3.53 6.05 -2.91
CA GLU A 29 -3.55 6.41 -4.33
C GLU A 29 -4.25 5.33 -5.16
N ARG A 30 -3.93 4.05 -4.93
CA ARG A 30 -4.61 2.92 -5.59
C ARG A 30 -6.10 2.83 -5.22
N GLU A 31 -6.47 3.17 -3.98
CA GLU A 31 -7.88 3.24 -3.58
C GLU A 31 -8.64 4.31 -4.37
N ARG A 32 -8.02 5.48 -4.60
CA ARG A 32 -8.62 6.55 -5.41
C ARG A 32 -8.77 6.14 -6.87
N GLU A 33 -7.75 5.49 -7.44
CA GLU A 33 -7.80 4.97 -8.82
C GLU A 33 -8.89 3.91 -8.98
N GLN A 34 -8.99 2.96 -8.05
CA GLN A 34 -10.03 1.93 -8.08
C GLN A 34 -11.43 2.53 -7.96
N LEU A 35 -11.60 3.54 -7.09
CA LEU A 35 -12.87 4.26 -6.97
C LEU A 35 -13.23 5.02 -8.27
N ALA A 36 -12.25 5.66 -8.91
CA ALA A 36 -12.47 6.33 -10.19
C ALA A 36 -12.87 5.33 -11.30
N ALA A 37 -12.17 4.20 -11.40
CA ALA A 37 -12.50 3.14 -12.34
C ALA A 37 -13.89 2.53 -12.07
N TRP A 38 -14.30 2.45 -10.80
CA TRP A 38 -15.65 2.02 -10.43
C TRP A 38 -16.71 3.00 -10.92
N PHE A 39 -16.49 4.32 -10.77
CA PHE A 39 -17.40 5.32 -11.33
C PHE A 39 -17.50 5.23 -12.85
N GLU A 40 -16.37 5.04 -13.56
CA GLU A 40 -16.37 4.84 -15.01
C GLU A 40 -17.19 3.60 -15.41
N PHE A 41 -16.98 2.47 -14.72
CA PHE A 41 -17.74 1.24 -14.97
C PHE A 41 -19.24 1.44 -14.75
N MET A 42 -19.64 2.11 -13.67
CA MET A 42 -21.05 2.41 -13.39
C MET A 42 -21.68 3.30 -14.46
N ALA A 43 -20.92 4.26 -15.02
CA ALA A 43 -21.39 5.12 -16.10
C ALA A 43 -21.71 4.34 -17.39
N MET A 44 -21.08 3.19 -17.61
CA MET A 44 -21.33 2.33 -18.78
C MET A 44 -22.69 1.61 -18.74
N GLY A 45 -23.47 1.78 -17.67
CA GLY A 45 -24.89 1.44 -17.63
C GLY A 45 -25.78 2.36 -18.47
N HIS A 46 -25.23 3.45 -19.04
CA HIS A 46 -25.97 4.36 -19.91
C HIS A 46 -26.42 3.65 -21.21
N PRO A 47 -27.63 3.94 -21.74
CA PRO A 47 -28.14 3.30 -22.96
C PRO A 47 -27.26 3.50 -24.20
N GLU A 48 -26.49 4.59 -24.24
CA GLU A 48 -25.61 4.93 -25.36
C GLU A 48 -24.23 4.26 -25.28
N ALA A 49 -23.88 3.65 -24.14
CA ALA A 49 -22.60 2.98 -23.98
C ALA A 49 -22.53 1.73 -24.86
N THR A 50 -21.47 1.62 -25.67
CA THR A 50 -21.24 0.45 -26.51
C THR A 50 -20.76 -0.73 -25.66
N GLU A 51 -20.84 -1.95 -26.20
CA GLU A 51 -20.27 -3.12 -25.50
C GLU A 51 -18.75 -3.03 -25.39
N GLU A 52 -18.09 -2.36 -26.34
CA GLU A 52 -16.65 -2.09 -26.28
C GLU A 52 -16.31 -1.17 -25.10
N ASP A 53 -17.07 -0.09 -24.91
CA ASP A 53 -16.87 0.83 -23.77
C ASP A 53 -17.10 0.13 -22.43
N ARG A 54 -18.15 -0.71 -22.34
CA ARG A 54 -18.42 -1.53 -21.15
C ARG A 54 -17.28 -2.48 -20.86
N GLN A 55 -16.74 -3.15 -21.87
CA GLN A 55 -15.64 -4.07 -21.69
C GLN A 55 -14.37 -3.34 -21.26
N ALA A 56 -14.04 -2.22 -21.91
CA ALA A 56 -12.90 -1.40 -21.53
C ALA A 56 -13.00 -0.89 -20.07
N ALA A 57 -14.19 -0.49 -19.63
CA ALA A 57 -14.41 -0.06 -18.24
C ALA A 57 -14.32 -1.22 -17.24
N ARG A 58 -14.80 -2.42 -17.58
CA ARG A 58 -14.60 -3.64 -16.78
C ARG A 58 -13.12 -3.96 -16.61
N ASP A 59 -12.36 -3.94 -17.71
CA ASP A 59 -10.94 -4.27 -17.71
C ASP A 59 -10.15 -3.27 -16.86
N ARG A 60 -10.47 -1.97 -16.95
CA ARG A 60 -9.86 -0.93 -16.10
C ARG A 60 -10.19 -1.12 -14.62
N LEU A 61 -11.44 -1.42 -14.29
CA LEU A 61 -11.85 -1.69 -12.93
C LEU A 61 -11.11 -2.90 -12.37
N GLN A 62 -11.05 -4.00 -13.12
CA GLN A 62 -10.32 -5.20 -12.71
C GLN A 62 -8.84 -4.90 -12.48
N ALA A 63 -8.17 -4.20 -13.40
CA ALA A 63 -6.76 -3.84 -13.25
C ALA A 63 -6.51 -2.95 -12.01
N ALA A 64 -7.41 -2.01 -11.73
CA ALA A 64 -7.31 -1.16 -10.55
C ALA A 64 -7.55 -1.93 -9.25
N GLU A 65 -8.48 -2.89 -9.24
CA GLU A 65 -8.71 -3.80 -8.10
C GLU A 65 -7.50 -4.69 -7.82
N GLU A 66 -6.91 -5.30 -8.85
CA GLU A 66 -5.69 -6.11 -8.72
C GLU A 66 -4.52 -5.28 -8.19
N SER A 67 -4.36 -4.04 -8.68
CA SER A 67 -3.35 -3.11 -8.21
C SER A 67 -3.54 -2.74 -6.73
N LEU A 68 -4.77 -2.47 -6.31
CA LEU A 68 -5.10 -2.17 -4.92
C LEU A 68 -4.86 -3.38 -4.00
N ILE A 69 -5.21 -4.58 -4.43
CA ILE A 69 -4.94 -5.82 -3.70
C ILE A 69 -3.44 -5.98 -3.46
N GLN A 70 -2.62 -5.77 -4.49
CA GLN A 70 -1.18 -5.84 -4.36
C GLN A 70 -0.63 -4.77 -3.40
N ALA A 71 -1.08 -3.52 -3.52
CA ALA A 71 -0.65 -2.43 -2.63
C ALA A 71 -0.98 -2.72 -1.15
N ARG A 72 -2.18 -3.27 -0.88
CA ARG A 72 -2.60 -3.72 0.45
C ARG A 72 -1.71 -4.84 0.98
N ALA A 73 -1.37 -5.82 0.13
CA ALA A 73 -0.47 -6.90 0.50
C ALA A 73 0.92 -6.38 0.88
N ASP A 74 1.44 -5.42 0.10
CA ASP A 74 2.74 -4.79 0.34
C ASP A 74 2.77 -4.00 1.66
N VAL A 75 1.71 -3.24 1.97
CA VAL A 75 1.56 -2.54 3.25
C VAL A 75 1.51 -3.53 4.41
N ALA A 76 0.73 -4.60 4.27
CA ALA A 76 0.60 -5.62 5.30
C ALA A 76 1.94 -6.34 5.55
N GLU A 77 2.68 -6.67 4.51
CA GLU A 77 4.01 -7.28 4.64
C GLU A 77 5.02 -6.32 5.29
N ALA A 78 5.09 -5.08 4.81
CA ALA A 78 5.99 -4.08 5.37
C ALA A 78 5.66 -3.80 6.85
N GLY A 79 4.38 -3.74 7.20
CA GLY A 79 3.91 -3.60 8.58
C GLY A 79 4.33 -4.78 9.47
N ARG A 80 4.15 -6.03 9.02
CA ARG A 80 4.62 -7.21 9.76
C ARG A 80 6.13 -7.16 10.01
N ARG A 81 6.92 -6.77 9.00
CA ARG A 81 8.37 -6.62 9.15
C ARG A 81 8.72 -5.52 10.15
N LEU A 82 8.04 -4.37 10.10
CA LEU A 82 8.27 -3.27 11.04
C LEU A 82 8.03 -3.69 12.49
N VAL A 83 6.95 -4.41 12.78
CA VAL A 83 6.65 -4.92 14.14
C VAL A 83 7.83 -5.72 14.70
N ILE A 84 8.42 -6.61 13.90
CA ILE A 84 9.59 -7.40 14.29
C ILE A 84 10.76 -6.48 14.67
N PHE A 85 11.06 -5.47 13.85
CA PHE A 85 12.14 -4.52 14.13
C PHE A 85 11.87 -3.68 15.38
N GLU A 86 10.63 -3.24 15.60
CA GLU A 86 10.24 -2.48 16.78
C GLU A 86 10.31 -3.30 18.07
N ASP A 87 9.94 -4.59 18.00
CA ASP A 87 10.06 -5.50 19.13
C ASP A 87 11.53 -5.77 19.48
N TYR A 88 12.41 -5.92 18.49
CA TYR A 88 13.85 -5.99 18.73
C TYR A 88 14.39 -4.70 19.35
N LEU A 89 13.97 -3.53 18.86
CA LEU A 89 14.39 -2.24 19.40
C LEU A 89 13.99 -2.09 20.87
N ARG A 90 12.78 -2.53 21.22
CA ARG A 90 12.29 -2.54 22.60
C ARG A 90 13.11 -3.45 23.50
N GLN A 91 13.52 -4.63 23.03
CA GLN A 91 14.37 -5.56 23.79
C GLN A 91 15.79 -5.02 24.01
N CYS A 92 16.30 -4.22 23.07
CA CYS A 92 17.65 -3.65 23.13
C CYS A 92 17.72 -2.30 23.87
N SER A 93 16.59 -1.64 24.13
CA SER A 93 16.54 -0.36 24.84
C SER A 93 16.39 -0.60 26.34
N PRO A 94 17.33 -0.15 27.21
CA PRO A 94 17.11 -0.17 28.65
C PRO A 94 15.94 0.77 29.00
N ALA A 95 15.06 0.31 29.89
CA ALA A 95 13.92 1.08 30.40
C ALA A 95 14.34 2.35 31.15
#